data_AF-A0A7Z8QXS2-F1
#
_entry.id   AF-A0A7Z8QXS2-F1
#
_cell.length_a   1.000
_cell.length_b   1.000
_cell.length_c   1.000
_cell.angle_alpha   90.00
_cell.angle_beta   90.00
_cell.angle_gamma   90.00
#
_symmetry.space_group_name_H-M   'P 1'
#
loop_
_entity.id
_entity.type
_entity.pdbx_description
1 polymer ?
#
loop_
_entity_poly.entity_id
_entity_poly.type
_entity_poly.pdbx_seq_one_letter_code
_entity_poly.pdbx_strand_id
1 'polypeptide(L)'
;MKSIGIGDIQKNTSIFNNLTEAIEIIDKRKKKVVAVVYPVKKERIVHKLAGKYKDRILKSSSTDMKFIKEAAMTKAMEEKYGNTH
;
A
#
# COMPACT_ATOMS: atom_id res chain seq x y z
N MET A 1 -22.01 2.25 9.19
CA MET A 1 -21.27 3.29 8.45
C MET A 1 -21.45 4.61 9.18
N LYS A 2 -20.39 5.35 9.47
CA LYS A 2 -20.49 6.63 10.21
C LYS A 2 -20.82 7.76 9.23
N SER A 3 -21.66 8.69 9.65
CA SER A 3 -22.03 9.87 8.85
C SER A 3 -21.56 11.16 9.53
N ILE A 4 -20.99 12.08 8.77
CA ILE A 4 -20.55 13.39 9.26
C ILE A 4 -21.13 14.53 8.43
N GLY A 5 -21.44 15.64 9.10
CA GLY A 5 -21.92 16.85 8.44
C GLY A 5 -20.79 17.65 7.78
N ILE A 6 -21.07 18.29 6.65
CA ILE A 6 -20.12 19.20 5.97
C ILE A 6 -19.59 20.29 6.93
N GLY A 7 -20.46 20.87 7.75
CA GLY A 7 -20.05 21.89 8.72
C GLY A 7 -19.15 21.38 9.84
N ASP A 8 -19.24 20.08 10.18
CA ASP A 8 -18.37 19.48 11.19
C ASP A 8 -16.97 19.23 10.60
N ILE A 9 -16.91 18.84 9.32
CA ILE A 9 -15.67 18.72 8.56
C ILE A 9 -14.94 20.05 8.46
N GLN A 10 -15.67 21.13 8.18
CA GLN A 10 -15.07 22.47 8.09
C GLN A 10 -14.44 22.93 9.41
N LYS A 11 -15.00 22.50 10.55
CA LYS A 11 -14.47 22.83 11.88
C LYS A 11 -13.28 21.96 12.28
N ASN A 12 -13.22 20.72 11.80
CA ASN A 12 -12.14 19.79 12.13
C ASN A 12 -11.84 18.86 10.94
N THR A 13 -10.88 19.26 10.12
CA THR A 13 -10.41 18.46 8.97
C THR A 13 -9.52 17.29 9.39
N SER A 14 -8.96 17.32 10.61
CA SER A 14 -8.07 16.27 11.14
C SER A 14 -8.74 14.92 11.31
N ILE A 15 -10.08 14.85 11.24
CA ILE A 15 -10.83 13.59 11.23
C ILE A 15 -10.38 12.64 10.11
N PHE A 16 -9.85 13.17 9.00
CA PHE A 16 -9.44 12.37 7.85
C PHE A 16 -8.05 11.75 8.04
N ASN A 17 -7.24 12.26 8.98
CA ASN A 17 -5.87 11.78 9.18
C ASN A 17 -5.80 10.35 9.72
N ASN A 18 -6.79 9.95 10.53
CA ASN A 18 -6.87 8.64 11.18
C ASN A 18 -8.10 7.85 10.74
N LEU A 19 -8.56 8.06 9.50
CA LEU A 19 -9.71 7.33 8.97
C LEU A 19 -9.37 5.84 8.90
N THR A 20 -10.08 5.01 9.65
CA THR A 20 -9.95 3.53 9.62
C THR A 20 -11.08 2.87 8.84
N GLU A 21 -12.22 3.53 8.74
CA GLU A 21 -13.44 3.03 8.10
C GLU A 21 -14.03 4.09 7.15
N ALA A 22 -14.87 3.66 6.22
CA ALA A 22 -15.55 4.57 5.31
C ALA A 22 -16.54 5.49 6.05
N ILE A 23 -16.56 6.77 5.68
CA ILE A 23 -17.44 7.79 6.27
C ILE A 23 -18.30 8.42 5.17
N GLU A 24 -19.58 8.58 5.44
CA GLU A 24 -20.49 9.36 4.60
C GLU A 24 -20.46 10.83 4.96
N ILE A 25 -20.35 11.70 3.97
CA ILE A 25 -20.50 13.13 4.11
C ILE A 25 -21.94 13.49 3.75
N ILE A 26 -22.65 14.08 4.72
CA ILE A 26 -24.06 14.46 4.57
C ILE A 26 -24.19 15.98 4.64
N ASP A 27 -24.94 16.54 3.70
CA ASP A 27 -25.51 17.88 3.87
C ASP A 27 -26.69 17.78 4.84
N LYS A 28 -26.46 18.18 6.09
CA LYS A 28 -27.48 18.15 7.16
C LYS A 28 -28.69 19.03 6.84
N ARG A 29 -28.54 20.10 6.04
CA ARG A 29 -29.66 21.00 5.69
C ARG A 29 -30.58 20.35 4.65
N LYS A 30 -29.99 19.72 3.63
CA LYS A 30 -30.72 19.05 2.54
C LYS A 30 -31.03 17.58 2.82
N LYS A 31 -30.52 17.03 3.93
CA LYS A 31 -30.61 15.60 4.30
C LYS A 31 -30.15 14.67 3.18
N LYS A 32 -29.10 15.06 2.45
CA LYS A 32 -28.57 14.31 1.30
C LYS A 32 -27.14 13.89 1.56
N VAL A 33 -26.82 12.65 1.20
CA VAL A 33 -25.44 12.17 1.11
C VAL A 33 -24.79 12.85 -0.10
N VAL A 34 -23.65 13.48 0.13
CA VAL A 34 -22.91 14.25 -0.88
C VAL A 34 -21.68 13.48 -1.36
N ALA A 35 -21.04 12.75 -0.46
CA ALA A 35 -19.86 11.94 -0.78
C ALA A 35 -19.68 10.79 0.21
N VAL A 36 -18.90 9.80 -0.19
CA VAL A 36 -18.37 8.75 0.70
C VAL A 36 -16.86 8.80 0.62
N VAL A 37 -16.20 8.92 1.77
CA VAL A 37 -14.74 8.99 1.88
C VAL A 37 -14.22 7.68 2.41
N TYR A 38 -13.28 7.09 1.68
CA TYR A 38 -12.63 5.84 2.05
C TYR A 38 -11.25 6.11 2.65
N PRO A 39 -10.85 5.33 3.66
CA PRO A 39 -9.51 5.44 4.23
C PRO A 39 -8.49 5.02 3.17
N VAL A 40 -7.37 5.75 3.11
CA VAL A 40 -6.25 5.33 2.25
C VAL A 40 -5.66 4.07 2.88
N LYS A 41 -6.02 2.90 2.34
CA LYS A 41 -5.40 1.64 2.71
C LYS A 41 -3.94 1.69 2.28
N LYS A 42 -3.03 1.95 3.22
CA LYS A 42 -1.58 1.69 3.06
C LYS A 42 -1.27 0.18 3.08
N GLU A 43 -2.15 -0.65 2.55
CA GLU A 43 -1.79 -2.03 2.30
C GLU A 43 -0.85 -2.03 1.10
N ARG A 44 0.37 -2.52 1.30
CA ARG A 44 1.28 -2.81 0.18
C ARG A 44 0.54 -3.79 -0.72
N ILE A 45 0.01 -3.30 -1.83
CA ILE A 45 -0.70 -4.10 -2.87
C ILE A 45 0.13 -5.35 -3.21
N VAL A 46 1.46 -5.23 -3.16
CA VAL A 46 2.43 -6.31 -3.24
C VAL A 46 2.09 -7.52 -2.37
N HIS A 47 1.76 -7.36 -1.09
CA HIS A 47 1.42 -8.50 -0.22
C HIS A 47 0.10 -9.18 -0.63
N LYS A 48 -0.87 -8.41 -1.13
CA LYS A 48 -2.14 -8.94 -1.62
C LYS A 48 -1.96 -9.70 -2.94
N LEU A 49 -1.10 -9.19 -3.82
CA LEU A 49 -0.75 -9.82 -5.10
C LEU A 49 0.20 -10.99 -4.96
N ALA A 50 0.98 -11.06 -3.88
CA ALA A 50 2.00 -12.09 -3.68
C ALA A 50 1.42 -13.50 -3.52
N GLY A 51 0.15 -13.64 -3.11
CA GLY A 51 -0.52 -14.94 -2.99
C GLY A 51 0.29 -15.94 -2.17
N LYS A 52 0.59 -17.11 -2.76
CA LYS A 52 1.40 -18.18 -2.16
C LYS A 52 2.87 -17.80 -1.89
N TYR A 53 3.34 -16.67 -2.42
CA TYR A 53 4.71 -16.18 -2.27
C TYR A 53 4.83 -15.03 -1.28
N LYS A 54 3.75 -14.66 -0.57
CA LYS A 54 3.74 -13.57 0.41
C LYS A 54 4.86 -13.66 1.46
N ASP A 55 5.25 -14.89 1.83
CA ASP A 55 6.27 -15.17 2.83
C ASP A 55 7.67 -15.40 2.22
N ARG A 56 7.77 -15.46 0.89
CA ARG A 56 9.04 -15.54 0.15
C ARG A 56 9.58 -14.18 -0.29
N ILE A 57 8.75 -13.15 -0.23
CA ILE A 57 9.21 -11.78 -0.42
C ILE A 57 10.00 -11.41 0.83
N LEU A 58 11.30 -11.70 0.79
CA LEU A 58 12.27 -11.07 1.68
C LEU A 58 11.96 -9.58 1.64
N LYS A 59 11.68 -8.98 2.81
CA LYS A 59 11.78 -7.53 2.96
C LYS A 59 13.19 -7.22 2.47
N SER A 60 13.33 -6.72 1.26
CA SER A 60 14.60 -6.21 0.75
C SER A 60 14.84 -4.91 1.51
N SER A 61 15.23 -5.07 2.76
CA SER A 61 15.82 -4.02 3.57
C SER A 61 17.07 -3.61 2.80
N SER A 62 16.99 -2.49 2.10
CA SER A 62 18.17 -1.71 1.74
C SER A 62 19.22 -2.41 0.86
N THR A 63 18.85 -3.32 -0.05
CA THR A 63 19.80 -3.80 -1.06
C THR A 63 19.45 -3.18 -2.40
N ASP A 64 20.35 -2.31 -2.88
CA ASP A 64 20.23 -1.64 -4.17
C ASP A 64 20.01 -2.69 -5.27
N MET A 65 18.98 -2.50 -6.09
CA MET A 65 18.53 -3.50 -7.08
C MET A 65 19.66 -3.87 -8.06
N LYS A 66 20.62 -2.96 -8.25
CA LYS A 66 21.85 -3.21 -9.02
C LYS A 66 22.68 -4.36 -8.44
N PHE A 67 22.91 -4.36 -7.13
CA PHE A 67 23.71 -5.38 -6.45
C PHE A 67 23.07 -6.76 -6.56
N ILE A 68 21.74 -6.84 -6.43
CA ILE A 68 20.99 -8.11 -6.57
C ILE A 68 21.14 -8.67 -7.99
N LYS A 69 21.05 -7.80 -9.01
CA LYS A 69 21.22 -8.21 -10.42
C LYS A 69 22.63 -8.68 -10.70
N GLU A 70 23.63 -7.98 -10.20
CA GLU A 70 25.04 -8.32 -10.40
C GLU A 70 25.38 -9.66 -9.74
N ALA A 71 24.99 -9.87 -8.48
CA ALA A 71 25.19 -11.14 -7.79
C ALA A 71 24.48 -12.32 -8.49
N ALA A 72 23.26 -12.13 -8.98
CA ALA A 72 22.53 -13.15 -9.73
C ALA A 72 23.19 -13.46 -11.08
N MET A 73 23.71 -12.44 -11.77
CA MET A 73 24.40 -12.59 -13.05
C MET A 73 25.73 -13.33 -12.88
N THR A 74 26.54 -12.96 -11.88
CA THR A 74 27.80 -13.65 -11.57
C THR A 74 27.56 -15.13 -11.26
N LYS A 75 26.58 -15.44 -10.41
CA LYS A 75 26.23 -16.82 -10.09
C LYS A 75 25.75 -17.62 -11.30
N ALA A 76 24.94 -17.01 -12.17
CA ALA A 76 24.49 -17.67 -13.40
C ALA A 76 25.64 -17.89 -14.40
N MET A 77 26.62 -16.98 -14.44
CA MET A 77 27.83 -17.14 -15.25
C MET A 77 28.73 -18.24 -14.69
N GLU A 78 28.89 -18.33 -13.37
CA GLU A 78 29.60 -19.42 -12.69
C GLU A 78 28.93 -20.77 -12.95
N GLU A 79 27.60 -20.88 -12.84
CA GLU A 79 26.90 -22.14 -13.12
C GLU A 79 27.00 -22.55 -14.60
N LYS A 80 27.02 -21.58 -15.53
CA LYS A 80 27.04 -21.84 -16.97
C LYS A 80 28.45 -22.04 -17.54
N TYR A 81 29.45 -21.37 -16.99
CA TYR A 81 30.81 -21.31 -17.52
C TYR A 81 31.88 -21.76 -16.50
N GLY A 82 31.52 -22.00 -15.24
CA GLY A 82 32.45 -22.38 -14.16
C GLY A 82 32.94 -23.83 -14.20
N ASN A 83 32.71 -24.56 -15.30
CA ASN A 83 33.42 -25.81 -15.56
C ASN A 83 34.63 -25.54 -16.47
N THR A 84 35.69 -25.02 -15.86
CA THR A 84 37.07 -25.32 -16.26
C THR A 84 37.86 -25.65 -14.99
N HIS A 85 37.89 -26.95 -14.68
CA HIS A 85 38.66 -27.69 -13.67
C HIS A 85 38.12 -27.76 -12.24
#